data_AF-A0A8D9EML2-F1
#
_entry.id   AF-A0A8D9EML2-F1
#
_cell.length_a   1.000
_cell.length_b   1.000
_cell.length_c   1.000
_cell.angle_alpha   90.00
_cell.angle_beta   90.00
_cell.angle_gamma   90.00
#
_symmetry.space_group_name_H-M   'P 1'
#
loop_
_entity.id
_entity.type
_entity.pdbx_description
1 polymer ?
#
loop_
_entity_poly.entity_id
_entity_poly.type
_entity_poly.pdbx_seq_one_letter_code
_entity_poly.pdbx_strand_id
1 'polypeptide(L)'
;GTKTMIQLAELMKQLQSFVYVSTAYSNCDRKHIAEKFYDPVFSDEETITLLQHSERHERALLLPHIIDRKPNTYIFTKAIAEDLVRKSGKHLPVVVVRPSVVMPTLAEPFPYYTNNNTVMRIEQGIFIGLLRVTSFADDNKVDMITGDMTVNCILAATWKTAVTPDAAQVYNYVGYENPVLIKEFMNVNLDNFRESKESFGEALWVPHHINVQNNFCMFVLYFFLHLVPGLFFSMVERYLNKKPMIMKIYRNFFLLHKTLRYIITNNWTFTNDNTKSLLFQLNTRDRELFDFNIASIHWMNYFSVLYRCVNKVKCNNNNKDYPKELYRRKMRYIEPVDKAIIWTFRFVLVYLSCKILCAVLHVVILHVIWYVW
;
A
#
# COMPACT_ATOMS: atom_id res chain seq x y z
N GLY A 1 15.30 13.39 14.57
CA GLY A 1 15.00 13.22 13.14
C GLY A 1 14.70 14.57 12.52
N THR A 2 13.45 14.85 12.17
CA THR A 2 13.04 16.14 11.56
C THR A 2 13.50 17.36 12.36
N LYS A 3 13.29 17.38 13.69
CA LYS A 3 13.74 18.48 14.57
C LYS A 3 15.24 18.78 14.42
N THR A 4 16.06 17.72 14.44
CA THR A 4 17.52 17.82 14.26
C THR A 4 17.89 18.38 12.89
N MET A 5 17.17 18.01 11.83
CA MET A 5 17.41 18.54 10.48
C MET A 5 17.03 20.01 10.35
N ILE A 6 15.95 20.44 11.02
CA ILE A 6 15.57 21.86 11.08
C ILE A 6 16.65 22.66 11.82
N GLN A 7 17.09 22.18 13.00
CA GLN A 7 18.16 22.82 13.77
C GLN A 7 19.47 22.91 12.98
N LEU A 8 19.80 21.87 12.19
CA LEU A 8 20.96 21.91 11.29
C LEU A 8 20.76 22.95 10.18
N ALA A 9 19.56 23.02 9.59
CA ALA A 9 19.21 23.96 8.54
C ALA A 9 19.27 25.42 9.01
N GLU A 10 18.90 25.71 10.26
CA GLU A 10 19.04 27.03 10.89
C GLU A 10 20.49 27.52 10.97
N LEU A 11 21.46 26.60 10.99
CA LEU A 11 22.90 26.95 10.98
C LEU A 11 23.43 27.21 9.56
N MET A 12 22.66 26.92 8.51
CA MET A 12 23.08 27.05 7.11
C MET A 12 22.78 28.45 6.56
N LYS A 13 23.80 29.31 6.52
CA LYS A 13 23.67 30.72 6.09
C LYS A 13 23.21 30.93 4.64
N GLN A 14 23.40 29.95 3.77
CA GLN A 14 23.08 30.02 2.34
C GLN A 14 22.06 28.95 1.91
N LEU A 15 21.27 28.44 2.86
CA LEU A 15 20.23 27.46 2.55
C LEU A 15 19.22 28.05 1.57
N GLN A 16 19.07 27.40 0.41
CA GLN A 16 18.14 27.83 -0.63
C GLN A 16 16.76 27.19 -0.48
N SER A 17 16.69 25.96 0.04
CA SER A 17 15.43 25.24 0.21
C SER A 17 15.57 24.14 1.27
N PHE A 18 14.54 23.99 2.10
CA PHE A 18 14.36 22.88 3.02
C PHE A 18 13.10 22.12 2.63
N VAL A 19 13.28 20.93 2.04
CA VAL A 19 12.16 20.11 1.58
C VAL A 19 11.83 19.03 2.59
N TYR A 20 10.61 19.07 3.11
CA TYR A 20 10.07 17.99 3.93
C TYR A 20 9.15 17.09 3.09
N VAL A 21 9.59 15.86 2.85
CA VAL A 21 8.76 14.85 2.18
C VAL A 21 7.85 14.17 3.20
N SER A 22 6.56 14.47 3.11
CA SER A 22 5.50 13.90 3.94
C SER A 22 4.78 12.75 3.22
N THR A 23 3.45 12.69 3.31
CA THR A 23 2.58 11.78 2.56
C THR A 23 1.20 12.42 2.41
N ALA A 24 0.51 12.16 1.30
CA ALA A 24 -0.87 12.60 1.06
C ALA A 24 -1.83 12.13 2.16
N TYR A 25 -1.49 11.02 2.84
CA TYR A 25 -2.30 10.43 3.89
C TYR A 25 -2.02 10.98 5.30
N SER A 26 -1.15 11.99 5.46
CA SER A 26 -0.83 12.57 6.77
C SER A 26 -2.07 13.11 7.49
N ASN A 27 -3.10 13.48 6.72
CA ASN A 27 -4.38 14.01 7.20
C ASN A 27 -5.58 13.14 6.76
N CYS A 28 -5.39 11.83 6.64
CA CYS A 28 -6.41 10.85 6.18
C CYS A 28 -7.59 10.62 7.15
N ASP A 29 -7.57 11.23 8.33
CA ASP A 29 -8.71 11.38 9.24
C ASP A 29 -9.79 12.33 8.70
N ARG A 30 -9.47 13.07 7.62
CA ARG A 30 -10.39 13.95 6.89
C ARG A 30 -10.78 13.29 5.57
N LYS A 31 -11.98 13.56 5.06
CA LYS A 31 -12.43 13.09 3.72
C LYS A 31 -11.81 13.88 2.56
N HIS A 32 -11.52 15.16 2.79
CA HIS A 32 -10.93 16.07 1.82
C HIS A 32 -9.62 16.65 2.37
N ILE A 33 -8.55 16.56 1.58
CA ILE A 33 -7.20 16.97 1.98
C ILE A 33 -6.70 18.03 1.01
N ALA A 34 -6.76 19.29 1.44
CA ALA A 34 -6.22 20.44 0.73
C ALA A 34 -4.70 20.64 0.94
N GLU A 35 -4.07 21.41 0.05
CA GLU A 35 -2.67 21.86 0.09
C GLU A 35 -2.45 22.97 1.14
N LYS A 36 -2.71 22.63 2.39
CA LYS A 36 -2.45 23.48 3.55
C LYS A 36 -1.90 22.67 4.71
N PHE A 37 -1.30 23.36 5.67
CA PHE A 37 -1.01 22.76 6.97
C PHE A 37 -2.30 22.57 7.78
N TYR A 38 -2.32 21.52 8.59
CA TYR A 38 -3.41 21.22 9.51
C TYR A 38 -2.87 21.24 10.92
N ASP A 39 -3.66 21.77 11.85
CA ASP A 39 -3.34 21.66 13.26
C ASP A 39 -3.54 20.20 13.71
N PRO A 40 -2.52 19.59 14.35
CA PRO A 40 -2.68 18.26 14.92
C PRO A 40 -3.50 18.34 16.22
N VAL A 41 -4.02 17.18 16.66
CA VAL A 41 -4.74 17.08 17.94
C VAL A 41 -3.81 17.37 19.13
N PHE A 42 -2.60 16.83 19.06
CA PHE A 42 -1.49 17.15 19.97
C PHE A 42 -0.39 17.82 19.18
N SER A 43 0.15 18.91 19.71
CA SER A 43 1.34 19.53 19.13
C SER A 43 2.53 18.58 19.14
N ASP A 44 3.53 18.89 18.31
CA ASP A 44 4.81 18.21 18.32
C ASP A 44 5.50 18.25 19.71
N GLU A 45 5.44 19.40 20.39
CA GLU A 45 6.03 19.59 21.72
C GLU A 45 5.31 18.76 22.80
N GLU A 46 3.98 18.78 22.84
CA GLU A 46 3.19 17.95 23.75
C GLU A 46 3.45 16.46 23.50
N THR A 47 3.45 16.05 22.23
CA THR A 47 3.69 14.66 21.83
C THR A 47 5.08 14.20 22.26
N ILE A 48 6.11 14.99 22.00
CA ILE A 48 7.49 14.66 22.37
C ILE A 48 7.63 14.61 23.89
N THR A 49 7.10 15.61 24.60
CA THR A 49 7.18 15.71 26.06
C THR A 49 6.51 14.51 26.72
N LEU A 50 5.28 14.19 26.30
CA LEU A 50 4.52 13.05 26.81
C LEU A 50 5.28 11.73 26.57
N LEU A 51 5.80 11.50 25.36
CA LEU A 51 6.50 10.26 25.05
C LEU A 51 7.88 10.13 25.70
N GLN A 52 8.58 11.24 25.96
CA GLN A 52 9.90 11.22 26.59
C GLN A 52 9.83 11.01 28.10
N HIS A 53 8.80 11.53 28.75
CA HIS A 53 8.62 11.44 30.20
C HIS A 53 7.74 10.26 30.63
N SER A 54 7.29 9.43 29.67
CA SER A 54 6.52 8.22 29.97
C SER A 54 7.37 6.94 29.92
N GLU A 55 7.14 6.07 30.90
CA GLU A 55 7.73 4.73 30.89
C GLU A 55 7.21 3.88 29.72
N ARG A 56 7.87 2.75 29.44
CA ARG A 56 7.49 1.87 28.32
C ARG A 56 6.04 1.37 28.43
N HIS A 57 5.59 1.04 29.63
CA HIS A 57 4.24 0.52 29.87
C HIS A 57 3.19 1.63 29.74
N GLU A 58 3.47 2.83 30.26
CA GLU A 58 2.63 4.03 30.08
C GLU A 58 2.50 4.43 28.61
N ARG A 59 3.61 4.42 27.86
CA ARG A 59 3.58 4.68 26.42
C ARG A 59 2.66 3.73 25.68
N ALA A 60 2.62 2.45 26.06
CA ALA A 60 1.73 1.48 25.43
C ALA A 60 0.25 1.79 25.69
N LEU A 61 -0.08 2.39 26.85
CA LEU A 61 -1.42 2.82 27.21
C LEU A 61 -1.80 4.16 26.56
N LEU A 62 -0.84 5.10 26.43
CA LEU A 62 -1.06 6.43 25.86
C LEU A 62 -1.12 6.42 24.34
N LEU A 63 -0.34 5.56 23.68
CA LEU A 63 -0.18 5.57 22.22
C LEU A 63 -1.51 5.50 21.44
N PRO A 64 -2.51 4.67 21.81
CA PRO A 64 -3.81 4.68 21.16
C PRO A 64 -4.54 6.03 21.24
N HIS A 65 -4.38 6.76 22.35
CA HIS A 65 -5.01 8.07 22.55
C HIS A 65 -4.27 9.19 21.81
N ILE A 66 -2.94 9.12 21.74
CA ILE A 66 -2.11 10.10 21.04
C ILE A 66 -2.28 9.97 19.51
N ILE A 67 -2.30 8.73 19.00
CA ILE A 67 -2.49 8.45 17.57
C ILE A 67 -3.91 8.85 17.12
N ASP A 68 -4.89 8.75 18.02
CA ASP A 68 -6.29 9.10 17.79
C ASP A 68 -6.84 8.45 16.50
N ARG A 69 -7.31 9.24 15.53
CA ARG A 69 -7.94 8.76 14.30
C ARG A 69 -6.94 8.33 13.23
N LYS A 70 -5.63 8.46 13.47
CA LYS A 70 -4.62 8.08 12.49
C LYS A 70 -4.52 6.54 12.43
N PRO A 71 -4.45 5.94 11.23
CA PRO A 71 -4.52 4.48 11.08
C PRO A 71 -3.26 3.74 11.52
N ASN A 72 -2.12 4.44 11.57
CA ASN A 72 -0.84 3.87 12.01
C ASN A 72 0.13 4.96 12.48
N THR A 73 1.20 4.52 13.16
CA THR A 73 2.25 5.39 13.68
C THR A 73 3.01 6.16 12.60
N TYR A 74 3.16 5.60 11.40
CA TYR A 74 3.81 6.28 10.28
C TYR A 74 3.03 7.54 9.85
N ILE A 75 1.72 7.40 9.61
CA ILE A 75 0.86 8.53 9.23
C ILE A 75 0.80 9.56 10.37
N PHE A 76 0.66 9.11 11.62
CA PHE A 76 0.70 9.98 12.79
C PHE A 76 2.00 10.79 12.85
N THR A 77 3.16 10.14 12.76
CA THR A 77 4.46 10.83 12.83
C THR A 77 4.69 11.80 11.66
N LYS A 78 4.18 11.50 10.46
CA LYS A 78 4.20 12.44 9.33
C LYS A 78 3.37 13.69 9.61
N ALA A 79 2.17 13.54 10.18
CA ALA A 79 1.33 14.68 10.56
C ALA A 79 1.99 15.58 11.61
N ILE A 80 2.54 14.98 12.68
CA ILE A 80 3.25 15.73 13.73
C ILE A 80 4.50 16.43 13.18
N ALA A 81 5.24 15.79 12.28
CA ALA A 81 6.42 16.39 11.70
C ALA A 81 6.08 17.56 10.75
N GLU A 82 4.94 17.55 10.07
CA GLU A 82 4.48 18.72 9.31
C GLU A 82 4.19 19.91 10.23
N ASP A 83 3.62 19.68 11.42
CA ASP A 83 3.39 20.73 12.42
C ASP A 83 4.69 21.34 12.92
N LEU A 84 5.66 20.47 13.26
CA LEU A 84 7.02 20.89 13.63
C LEU A 84 7.70 21.71 12.51
N VAL A 85 7.60 21.26 11.25
CA VAL A 85 8.16 21.96 10.09
C VAL A 85 7.50 23.32 9.91
N ARG A 86 6.18 23.42 10.09
CA ARG A 86 5.45 24.69 10.06
C ARG A 86 5.87 25.65 11.15
N LYS A 87 6.07 25.17 12.38
CA LYS A 87 6.35 26.00 13.56
C LYS A 87 7.80 26.42 13.65
N SER A 88 8.72 25.46 13.58
CA SER A 88 10.16 25.71 13.72
C SER A 88 10.81 26.14 12.40
N GLY A 89 10.22 25.80 11.26
CA GLY A 89 10.75 26.17 9.95
C GLY A 89 10.35 27.57 9.45
N LYS A 90 9.72 28.42 10.27
CA LYS A 90 9.19 29.74 9.85
C LYS A 90 10.23 30.67 9.23
N HIS A 91 11.50 30.54 9.63
CA HIS A 91 12.60 31.37 9.13
C HIS A 91 13.44 30.68 8.06
N LEU A 92 13.02 29.50 7.62
CA LEU A 92 13.69 28.71 6.60
C LEU A 92 12.85 28.71 5.31
N PRO A 93 13.48 28.59 4.13
CA PRO A 93 12.78 28.42 2.85
C PRO A 93 12.17 27.01 2.77
N VAL A 94 11.06 26.79 3.46
CA VAL A 94 10.46 25.47 3.67
C VAL A 94 9.41 25.15 2.61
N VAL A 95 9.42 23.91 2.16
CA VAL A 95 8.33 23.32 1.37
C VAL A 95 8.01 21.91 1.83
N VAL A 96 6.71 21.58 1.83
CA VAL A 96 6.22 20.23 2.12
C VAL A 96 5.68 19.59 0.86
N VAL A 97 6.18 18.42 0.51
CA VAL A 97 5.64 17.60 -0.58
C VAL A 97 4.99 16.35 0.00
N ARG A 98 3.73 16.10 -0.35
CA ARG A 98 2.88 15.01 0.13
C ARG A 98 2.60 14.03 -1.02
N PRO A 99 3.48 13.05 -1.26
CA PRO A 99 3.22 11.99 -2.23
C PRO A 99 2.13 11.02 -1.75
N SER A 100 1.29 10.50 -2.65
CA SER A 100 0.43 9.34 -2.41
C SER A 100 1.23 8.01 -2.51
N VAL A 101 0.61 6.92 -2.97
CA VAL A 101 1.28 5.60 -3.03
C VAL A 101 2.31 5.61 -4.15
N VAL A 102 3.58 5.75 -3.79
CA VAL A 102 4.70 5.72 -4.72
C VAL A 102 4.94 4.30 -5.21
N MET A 103 4.67 4.08 -6.49
CA MET A 103 4.93 2.86 -7.24
C MET A 103 6.34 2.91 -7.88
N PRO A 104 6.86 1.79 -8.42
CA PRO A 104 8.15 1.78 -9.10
C PRO A 104 8.27 2.84 -10.20
N THR A 105 9.50 3.20 -10.56
CA THR A 105 9.76 4.22 -11.58
C THR A 105 9.15 3.84 -12.93
N LEU A 106 8.65 4.84 -13.66
CA LEU A 106 8.13 4.67 -15.01
C LEU A 106 9.28 4.57 -16.04
N ALA A 107 10.27 5.46 -15.91
CA ALA A 107 11.35 5.68 -16.87
C ALA A 107 12.73 5.77 -16.21
N GLU A 108 12.91 6.60 -15.16
CA GLU A 108 14.25 6.94 -14.64
C GLU A 108 14.50 6.44 -13.21
N PRO A 109 15.75 6.08 -12.82
CA PRO A 109 16.97 5.97 -13.65
C PRO A 109 16.92 4.80 -14.64
N PHE A 110 16.03 3.85 -14.40
CA PHE A 110 15.57 2.87 -15.36
C PHE A 110 14.14 2.47 -14.94
N PRO A 111 13.33 1.98 -15.88
CA PRO A 111 11.97 1.57 -15.57
C PRO A 111 11.95 0.47 -14.48
N TYR A 112 10.94 0.52 -13.60
CA TYR A 112 10.68 -0.50 -12.56
C TYR A 112 11.64 -0.52 -11.39
N TYR A 113 12.48 0.50 -11.24
CA TYR A 113 13.30 0.63 -10.06
C TYR A 113 12.41 0.87 -8.82
N THR A 114 12.66 0.09 -7.77
CA THR A 114 11.97 0.23 -6.49
C THR A 114 12.76 -0.46 -5.38
N ASN A 115 12.66 0.06 -4.16
CA ASN A 115 13.23 -0.57 -2.96
C ASN A 115 12.24 -1.56 -2.30
N ASN A 116 11.61 -2.42 -3.11
CA ASN A 116 10.61 -3.41 -2.68
C ASN A 116 9.59 -2.87 -1.66
N ASN A 117 8.87 -1.82 -2.08
CA ASN A 117 7.89 -1.18 -1.24
C ASN A 117 6.75 -2.14 -0.81
N THR A 118 5.91 -1.67 0.09
CA THR A 118 4.78 -2.43 0.63
C THR A 118 3.85 -3.04 -0.42
N VAL A 119 3.52 -2.30 -1.48
CA VAL A 119 2.62 -2.77 -2.56
C VAL A 119 3.29 -3.90 -3.35
N MET A 120 4.58 -3.75 -3.66
CA MET A 120 5.34 -4.80 -4.36
C MET A 120 5.38 -6.11 -3.59
N ARG A 121 5.45 -6.05 -2.26
CA ARG A 121 5.40 -7.24 -1.40
C ARG A 121 4.05 -7.94 -1.42
N ILE A 122 2.95 -7.18 -1.54
CA ILE A 122 1.59 -7.73 -1.68
C ILE A 122 1.46 -8.45 -3.02
N GLU A 123 1.81 -7.77 -4.11
CA GLU A 123 1.79 -8.34 -5.46
C GLU A 123 2.66 -9.60 -5.55
N GLN A 124 3.89 -9.56 -5.02
CA GLN A 124 4.75 -10.74 -4.93
C GLN A 124 4.08 -11.89 -4.18
N GLY A 125 3.46 -11.59 -3.02
CA GLY A 125 2.72 -12.57 -2.24
C GLY A 125 1.62 -13.26 -3.03
N ILE A 126 0.89 -12.48 -3.83
CA ILE A 126 -0.19 -12.97 -4.69
C ILE A 126 0.39 -13.90 -5.76
N PHE A 127 1.38 -13.45 -6.52
CA PHE A 127 1.90 -14.22 -7.65
C PHE A 127 2.71 -15.47 -7.27
N ILE A 128 3.30 -15.49 -6.07
CA ILE A 128 3.92 -16.72 -5.55
C ILE A 128 2.90 -17.67 -4.88
N GLY A 129 1.63 -17.25 -4.79
CA GLY A 129 0.52 -18.03 -4.26
C GLY A 129 0.45 -18.09 -2.73
N LEU A 130 1.13 -17.19 -2.02
CA LEU A 130 1.10 -17.11 -0.55
C LEU A 130 0.12 -16.06 -0.01
N LEU A 131 -0.30 -15.08 -0.81
CA LEU A 131 -1.34 -14.13 -0.44
C LEU A 131 -2.55 -14.36 -1.35
N ARG A 132 -3.54 -15.07 -0.84
CA ARG A 132 -4.68 -15.58 -1.63
C ARG A 132 -5.99 -14.87 -1.33
N VAL A 133 -6.04 -14.13 -0.24
CA VAL A 133 -7.25 -13.48 0.26
C VAL A 133 -6.87 -12.09 0.72
N THR A 134 -7.57 -11.10 0.19
CA THR A 134 -7.47 -9.71 0.63
C THR A 134 -8.86 -9.14 0.82
N SER A 135 -8.93 -7.94 1.42
CA SER A 135 -10.17 -7.17 1.56
C SER A 135 -9.91 -5.76 1.10
N PHE A 136 -10.20 -5.52 -0.17
CA PHE A 136 -10.23 -4.23 -0.82
C PHE A 136 -11.66 -3.90 -1.22
N ALA A 137 -12.01 -2.62 -1.32
CA ALA A 137 -13.24 -2.23 -1.98
C ALA A 137 -12.98 -2.14 -3.48
N ASP A 138 -13.60 -3.02 -4.28
CA ASP A 138 -13.28 -3.17 -5.71
C ASP A 138 -13.49 -1.89 -6.52
N ASP A 139 -14.47 -1.08 -6.12
CA ASP A 139 -14.81 0.19 -6.73
C ASP A 139 -14.05 1.38 -6.13
N ASN A 140 -13.13 1.15 -5.18
CA ASN A 140 -12.23 2.19 -4.71
C ASN A 140 -11.13 2.46 -5.74
N LYS A 141 -10.63 3.70 -5.69
CA LYS A 141 -9.53 4.16 -6.54
C LYS A 141 -8.20 3.85 -5.87
N VAL A 142 -7.25 3.37 -6.65
CA VAL A 142 -5.84 3.29 -6.24
C VAL A 142 -5.21 4.65 -6.50
N ASP A 143 -4.99 5.43 -5.43
CA ASP A 143 -4.23 6.68 -5.52
C ASP A 143 -2.72 6.37 -5.54
N MET A 144 -2.20 6.19 -6.76
CA MET A 144 -0.81 5.87 -7.04
C MET A 144 -0.15 6.86 -7.99
N ILE A 145 1.16 6.97 -7.81
CA ILE A 145 2.10 7.84 -8.55
C ILE A 145 3.39 7.06 -8.79
N THR A 146 4.24 7.48 -9.73
CA THR A 146 5.51 6.78 -10.02
C THR A 146 6.68 7.43 -9.31
N GLY A 147 7.69 6.64 -8.96
CA GLY A 147 8.83 7.09 -8.16
C GLY A 147 9.63 8.23 -8.81
N ASP A 148 9.86 8.15 -10.11
CA ASP A 148 10.56 9.16 -10.91
C ASP A 148 9.79 10.47 -10.98
N MET A 149 8.50 10.43 -11.34
CA MET A 149 7.69 11.64 -11.36
C MET A 149 7.52 12.26 -9.97
N THR A 150 7.52 11.44 -8.92
CA THR A 150 7.55 11.94 -7.53
C THR A 150 8.83 12.72 -7.25
N VAL A 151 9.97 12.21 -7.68
CA VAL A 151 11.27 12.91 -7.55
C VAL A 151 11.25 14.20 -8.38
N ASN A 152 10.72 14.17 -9.59
CA ASN A 152 10.59 15.36 -10.45
C ASN A 152 9.74 16.46 -9.79
N CYS A 153 8.60 16.09 -9.20
CA CYS A 153 7.77 17.02 -8.43
C CYS A 153 8.53 17.62 -7.23
N ILE A 154 9.31 16.79 -6.52
CA ILE A 154 10.14 17.26 -5.40
C ILE A 154 11.21 18.26 -5.88
N LEU A 155 11.89 17.96 -6.98
CA LEU A 155 12.92 18.83 -7.56
C LEU A 155 12.33 20.17 -8.03
N ALA A 156 11.19 20.14 -8.72
CA ALA A 156 10.48 21.34 -9.14
C ALA A 156 10.05 22.20 -7.94
N ALA A 157 9.51 21.57 -6.88
CA ALA A 157 9.12 22.26 -5.65
C ALA A 157 10.35 22.86 -4.95
N THR A 158 11.49 22.15 -4.97
CA THR A 158 12.77 22.63 -4.44
C THR A 158 13.21 23.91 -5.15
N TRP A 159 13.22 23.89 -6.50
CA TRP A 159 13.57 25.03 -7.32
C TRP A 159 12.66 26.22 -7.07
N LYS A 160 11.34 26.00 -7.06
CA LYS A 160 10.35 27.06 -6.83
C LYS A 160 10.57 27.75 -5.48
N THR A 161 10.85 26.95 -4.44
CA THR A 161 11.12 27.46 -3.09
C THR A 161 12.42 28.26 -3.02
N ALA A 162 13.44 27.86 -3.78
CA ALA A 162 14.72 28.58 -3.85
C ALA A 162 14.61 29.93 -4.58
N VAL A 163 13.83 30.01 -5.66
CA VAL A 163 13.69 31.23 -6.46
C VAL A 163 12.68 32.21 -5.86
N THR A 164 11.60 31.69 -5.26
CA THR A 164 10.56 32.47 -4.59
C THR A 164 10.35 31.92 -3.19
N PRO A 165 11.17 32.34 -2.20
CA PRO A 165 11.00 31.96 -0.80
C PRO A 165 9.79 32.69 -0.20
N ASP A 166 8.59 32.24 -0.59
CA ASP A 166 7.32 32.69 -0.03
C ASP A 166 7.00 31.94 1.28
N ALA A 167 5.82 32.20 1.85
CA ALA A 167 5.30 31.41 2.95
C ALA A 167 5.31 29.91 2.61
N ALA A 168 5.62 29.07 3.62
CA ALA A 168 5.78 27.63 3.43
C ALA A 168 4.61 27.01 2.65
N GLN A 169 4.92 26.41 1.50
CA GLN A 169 3.92 25.82 0.62
C GLN A 169 3.80 24.31 0.83
N VAL A 170 2.61 23.79 0.51
CA VAL A 170 2.31 22.37 0.55
C VAL A 170 1.90 21.92 -0.84
N TYR A 171 2.47 20.81 -1.30
CA TYR A 171 2.19 20.20 -2.60
C TYR A 171 1.64 18.79 -2.40
N ASN A 172 0.41 18.55 -2.83
CA ASN A 172 -0.20 17.22 -2.83
C ASN A 172 0.08 16.54 -4.18
N TYR A 173 1.10 15.69 -4.25
CA TYR A 173 1.40 14.92 -5.45
C TYR A 173 0.64 13.59 -5.41
N VAL A 174 -0.48 13.52 -6.11
CA VAL A 174 -1.47 12.44 -6.02
C VAL A 174 -1.93 11.99 -7.41
N GLY A 175 -2.36 10.73 -7.53
CA GLY A 175 -2.92 10.12 -8.75
C GLY A 175 -4.39 10.46 -9.01
N TYR A 176 -4.96 11.42 -8.27
CA TYR A 176 -6.38 11.77 -8.34
C TYR A 176 -6.87 12.15 -9.75
N GLU A 177 -6.00 12.74 -10.57
CA GLU A 177 -6.30 13.19 -11.94
C GLU A 177 -6.22 12.09 -12.99
N ASN A 178 -5.68 10.92 -12.64
CA ASN A 178 -5.61 9.76 -13.51
C ASN A 178 -6.00 8.50 -12.71
N PRO A 179 -7.26 8.39 -12.28
CA PRO A 179 -7.68 7.37 -11.33
C PRO A 179 -7.74 5.97 -11.97
N VAL A 180 -7.38 4.95 -11.20
CA VAL A 180 -7.53 3.54 -11.58
C VAL A 180 -8.32 2.82 -10.50
N LEU A 181 -9.27 1.98 -10.89
CA LEU A 181 -10.01 1.17 -9.92
C LEU A 181 -9.17 -0.01 -9.45
N ILE A 182 -9.30 -0.40 -8.18
CA ILE A 182 -8.60 -1.56 -7.62
C ILE A 182 -8.88 -2.81 -8.47
N LYS A 183 -10.14 -3.02 -8.89
CA LYS A 183 -10.50 -4.17 -9.74
C LYS A 183 -9.77 -4.17 -11.09
N GLU A 184 -9.59 -3.01 -11.70
CA GLU A 184 -8.89 -2.87 -12.99
C GLU A 184 -7.40 -3.19 -12.82
N PHE A 185 -6.78 -2.61 -11.79
CA PHE A 185 -5.39 -2.90 -11.44
C PHE A 185 -5.16 -4.40 -11.23
N MET A 186 -6.03 -5.06 -10.45
CA MET A 186 -5.91 -6.49 -10.16
C MET A 186 -6.13 -7.37 -11.40
N ASN A 187 -7.13 -7.06 -12.23
CA ASN A 187 -7.42 -7.83 -13.43
C ASN A 187 -6.27 -7.75 -14.44
N VAL A 188 -5.76 -6.55 -14.69
CA VAL A 188 -4.64 -6.33 -15.63
C VAL A 188 -3.38 -7.06 -15.14
N ASN A 189 -3.09 -7.02 -13.85
CA ASN A 189 -1.97 -7.76 -13.26
C ASN A 189 -2.11 -9.29 -13.42
N LEU A 190 -3.32 -9.83 -13.27
CA LEU A 190 -3.61 -11.25 -13.50
C LEU A 190 -3.51 -11.63 -14.99
N ASP A 191 -3.94 -10.76 -15.90
CA ASP A 191 -3.83 -10.99 -17.33
C ASP A 191 -2.36 -10.93 -17.79
N ASN A 192 -1.59 -9.95 -17.31
CA ASN A 192 -0.14 -9.90 -17.49
C ASN A 192 0.54 -11.19 -17.00
N PHE A 193 0.11 -11.73 -15.86
CA PHE A 193 0.60 -13.02 -15.39
C PHE A 193 0.29 -14.16 -16.36
N ARG A 194 -0.92 -14.20 -16.93
CA ARG A 194 -1.36 -15.27 -17.85
C ARG A 194 -0.60 -15.22 -19.18
N GLU A 195 -0.42 -14.01 -19.72
CA GLU A 195 0.12 -13.77 -21.06
C GLU A 195 1.65 -13.70 -21.10
N SER A 196 2.29 -13.37 -19.97
CA SER A 196 3.74 -13.24 -19.91
C SER A 196 4.49 -14.53 -20.23
N LYS A 197 5.58 -14.39 -20.98
CA LYS A 197 6.58 -15.45 -21.25
C LYS A 197 7.43 -15.80 -20.03
N GLU A 198 7.42 -14.95 -19.01
CA GLU A 198 8.13 -15.10 -17.74
C GLU A 198 7.15 -15.24 -16.56
N SER A 199 7.60 -15.93 -15.50
CA SER A 199 6.82 -16.16 -14.29
C SER A 199 7.71 -16.22 -13.05
N PHE A 200 7.09 -16.45 -11.89
CA PHE A 200 7.75 -16.46 -10.60
C PHE A 200 8.33 -17.84 -10.29
N GLY A 201 9.66 -17.99 -10.34
CA GLY A 201 10.33 -19.25 -10.01
C GLY A 201 10.15 -19.69 -8.56
N GLU A 202 10.01 -18.71 -7.67
CA GLU A 202 9.74 -18.94 -6.25
C GLU A 202 8.29 -19.32 -5.95
N ALA A 203 7.38 -19.31 -6.94
CA ALA A 203 5.96 -19.59 -6.70
C ALA A 203 5.76 -20.95 -6.03
N LEU A 204 5.12 -20.95 -4.86
CA LEU A 204 4.87 -22.15 -4.06
C LEU A 204 3.48 -22.72 -4.29
N TRP A 205 2.55 -21.86 -4.71
CA TRP A 205 1.19 -22.22 -5.03
C TRP A 205 0.75 -21.56 -6.33
N VAL A 206 -0.31 -22.11 -6.93
CA VAL A 206 -1.09 -21.43 -7.97
C VAL A 206 -1.59 -20.06 -7.45
N PRO A 207 -1.35 -18.96 -8.18
CA PRO A 207 -1.76 -17.61 -7.78
C PRO A 207 -3.25 -17.41 -8.05
N HIS A 208 -4.06 -17.96 -7.14
CA HIS A 208 -5.47 -17.66 -7.05
C HIS A 208 -5.71 -16.65 -5.94
N HIS A 209 -6.32 -15.52 -6.31
CA HIS A 209 -6.62 -14.42 -5.42
C HIS A 209 -8.14 -14.22 -5.31
N ILE A 210 -8.62 -14.07 -4.08
CA ILE A 210 -10.01 -13.79 -3.75
C ILE A 210 -10.05 -12.48 -3.00
N ASN A 211 -10.82 -11.51 -3.51
CA ASN A 211 -11.15 -10.32 -2.75
C ASN A 211 -12.47 -10.54 -1.99
N VAL A 212 -12.52 -10.20 -0.70
CA VAL A 212 -13.71 -10.34 0.13
C VAL A 212 -13.80 -9.20 1.15
N GLN A 213 -14.92 -8.48 1.17
CA GLN A 213 -15.11 -7.36 2.11
C GLN A 213 -15.69 -7.78 3.46
N ASN A 214 -16.39 -8.91 3.52
CA ASN A 214 -16.99 -9.41 4.76
C ASN A 214 -15.90 -9.96 5.71
N ASN A 215 -15.82 -9.40 6.91
CA ASN A 215 -14.79 -9.78 7.91
C ASN A 215 -14.85 -11.25 8.33
N PHE A 216 -16.05 -11.81 8.48
CA PHE A 216 -16.22 -13.20 8.87
C PHE A 216 -15.77 -14.13 7.74
N CYS A 217 -16.20 -13.86 6.51
CA CYS A 217 -15.74 -14.61 5.33
C CYS A 217 -14.22 -14.50 5.16
N MET A 218 -13.65 -13.30 5.34
CA MET A 218 -12.20 -13.11 5.31
C MET A 218 -11.51 -13.94 6.38
N PHE A 219 -12.00 -13.96 7.62
CA PHE A 219 -11.42 -14.76 8.69
C PHE A 219 -11.43 -16.26 8.36
N VAL A 220 -12.58 -16.78 7.90
CA VAL A 220 -12.73 -18.18 7.48
C VAL A 220 -11.78 -18.51 6.32
N LEU A 221 -11.75 -17.68 5.28
CA LEU A 221 -10.87 -17.89 4.13
C LEU A 221 -9.39 -17.75 4.49
N TYR A 222 -9.03 -16.84 5.39
CA TYR A 222 -7.66 -16.69 5.88
C TYR A 222 -7.21 -17.94 6.65
N PHE A 223 -8.07 -18.51 7.49
CA PHE A 223 -7.79 -19.76 8.18
C PHE A 223 -7.49 -20.90 7.19
N PHE A 224 -8.36 -21.12 6.21
CA PHE A 224 -8.22 -22.24 5.28
C PHE A 224 -7.19 -22.03 4.17
N LEU A 225 -7.00 -20.80 3.69
CA LEU A 225 -6.14 -20.50 2.53
C LEU A 225 -4.77 -19.90 2.92
N HIS A 226 -4.55 -19.53 4.19
CA HIS A 226 -3.28 -19.00 4.66
C HIS A 226 -2.74 -19.80 5.85
N LEU A 227 -3.50 -19.95 6.93
CA LEU A 227 -2.98 -20.60 8.15
C LEU A 227 -2.73 -22.09 7.96
N VAL A 228 -3.72 -22.86 7.47
CA VAL A 228 -3.59 -24.30 7.25
C VAL A 228 -2.48 -24.61 6.23
N PRO A 229 -2.47 -24.00 5.02
CA PRO A 229 -1.33 -24.04 4.09
C PRO A 229 0.00 -23.65 4.70
N GLY A 230 0.02 -22.59 5.51
CA GLY A 230 1.24 -22.08 6.15
C GLY A 230 1.85 -23.07 7.13
N LEU A 231 1.02 -23.74 7.93
CA LEU A 231 1.47 -24.82 8.81
C LEU A 231 2.03 -26.00 7.99
N PHE A 232 1.33 -26.40 6.92
CA PHE A 232 1.81 -27.45 6.01
C PHE A 232 3.19 -27.12 5.42
N PHE A 233 3.34 -25.96 4.78
CA PHE A 233 4.63 -25.57 4.22
C PHE A 233 5.70 -25.38 5.28
N SER A 234 5.35 -24.93 6.49
CA SER A 234 6.33 -24.82 7.57
C SER A 234 6.81 -26.20 8.05
N MET A 235 5.95 -27.21 8.04
CA MET A 235 6.36 -28.60 8.28
C MET A 235 7.28 -29.10 7.16
N VAL A 236 6.97 -28.79 5.90
CA VAL A 236 7.83 -29.14 4.75
C VAL A 236 9.18 -28.41 4.83
N GLU A 237 9.21 -27.13 5.21
CA GLU A 237 10.46 -26.39 5.45
C GLU A 237 11.33 -27.11 6.49
N ARG A 238 10.74 -27.53 7.61
CA ARG A 238 11.45 -28.26 8.67
C ARG A 238 11.94 -29.63 8.21
N TYR A 239 11.09 -30.40 7.53
CA TYR A 239 11.45 -31.71 6.98
C TYR A 239 12.63 -31.62 5.99
N LEU A 240 12.65 -30.56 5.18
CA LEU A 240 13.74 -30.29 4.23
C LEU A 240 14.94 -29.56 4.86
N ASN A 241 15.01 -29.42 6.19
CA ASN A 241 16.03 -28.66 6.91
C ASN A 241 16.24 -27.23 6.40
N LYS A 242 15.17 -26.59 5.91
CA LYS A 242 15.16 -25.20 5.46
C LYS A 242 14.83 -24.27 6.62
N LYS A 243 15.28 -23.02 6.52
CA LYS A 243 14.94 -21.95 7.45
C LYS A 243 13.42 -21.73 7.46
N PRO A 244 12.73 -21.75 8.62
CA PRO A 244 11.28 -21.57 8.69
C PRO A 244 10.90 -20.11 8.41
N MET A 245 10.49 -19.82 7.18
CA MET A 245 10.19 -18.47 6.70
C MET A 245 8.71 -18.27 6.38
N ILE A 246 7.98 -19.34 6.01
CA ILE A 246 6.60 -19.21 5.53
C ILE A 246 5.66 -18.61 6.58
N MET A 247 5.72 -19.08 7.82
CA MET A 247 4.90 -18.50 8.91
C MET A 247 5.23 -17.04 9.21
N LYS A 248 6.49 -16.63 8.99
CA LYS A 248 6.89 -15.22 9.13
C LYS A 248 6.29 -14.38 8.01
N ILE A 249 6.24 -14.91 6.78
CA ILE A 249 5.62 -14.26 5.63
C ILE A 249 4.11 -14.06 5.88
N TYR A 250 3.38 -15.11 6.29
CA TYR A 250 1.96 -14.99 6.61
C TYR A 250 1.67 -14.00 7.74
N ARG A 251 2.45 -14.04 8.83
CA ARG A 251 2.34 -13.04 9.90
C ARG A 251 2.54 -11.62 9.39
N ASN A 252 3.52 -11.41 8.50
CA ASN A 252 3.77 -10.11 7.89
C ASN A 252 2.60 -9.67 7.00
N PHE A 253 2.01 -10.56 6.20
CA PHE A 253 0.81 -10.23 5.41
C PHE A 253 -0.38 -9.87 6.29
N PHE A 254 -0.60 -10.58 7.40
CA PHE A 254 -1.67 -10.25 8.35
C PHE A 254 -1.49 -8.86 8.95
N LEU A 255 -0.28 -8.56 9.46
CA LEU A 255 0.05 -7.24 10.00
C LEU A 255 -0.08 -6.14 8.95
N LEU A 256 0.35 -6.44 7.72
CA LEU A 256 0.28 -5.51 6.62
C LEU A 256 -1.16 -5.20 6.23
N HIS A 257 -2.00 -6.22 6.09
CA HIS A 257 -3.42 -6.08 5.83
C HIS A 257 -4.07 -5.22 6.91
N LYS A 258 -3.81 -5.48 8.20
CA LYS A 258 -4.33 -4.67 9.31
C LYS A 258 -3.90 -3.20 9.20
N THR A 259 -2.65 -2.94 8.82
CA THR A 259 -2.08 -1.58 8.73
C THR A 259 -2.62 -0.80 7.53
N LEU A 260 -2.84 -1.47 6.41
CA LEU A 260 -3.33 -0.86 5.18
C LEU A 260 -4.85 -0.80 5.08
N ARG A 261 -5.57 -1.58 5.89
CA ARG A 261 -7.03 -1.69 5.82
C ARG A 261 -7.72 -0.34 5.72
N TYR A 262 -7.33 0.59 6.57
CA TYR A 262 -7.92 1.93 6.55
C TYR A 262 -7.68 2.66 5.22
N ILE A 263 -6.48 2.52 4.63
CA ILE A 263 -6.12 3.15 3.36
C ILE A 263 -6.91 2.54 2.20
N ILE A 264 -6.97 1.21 2.14
CA ILE A 264 -7.55 0.50 0.99
C ILE A 264 -9.09 0.49 0.98
N THR A 265 -9.75 0.69 2.13
CA THR A 265 -11.22 0.72 2.22
C THR A 265 -11.82 2.12 2.15
N ASN A 266 -11.01 3.17 2.20
CA ASN A 266 -11.49 4.55 2.13
C ASN A 266 -11.03 5.22 0.83
N ASN A 267 -11.78 6.22 0.39
CA ASN A 267 -11.38 7.12 -0.69
C ASN A 267 -11.23 8.53 -0.13
N TRP A 268 -10.25 9.25 -0.66
CA TRP A 268 -10.03 10.66 -0.35
C TRP A 268 -10.19 11.50 -1.60
N THR A 269 -10.54 12.76 -1.36
CA THR A 269 -10.44 13.80 -2.38
C THR A 269 -9.31 14.74 -1.98
N PHE A 270 -8.60 15.28 -2.97
CA PHE A 270 -7.45 16.13 -2.76
C PHE A 270 -7.63 17.43 -3.53
N THR A 271 -7.16 18.54 -2.95
CA THR A 271 -6.77 19.71 -3.73
C THR A 271 -5.31 19.53 -4.10
N ASN A 272 -4.95 19.77 -5.36
CA ASN A 272 -3.57 19.71 -5.86
C ASN A 272 -3.25 20.88 -6.81
N ASP A 273 -3.89 22.02 -6.61
CA ASP A 273 -3.78 23.20 -7.48
C ASP A 273 -2.37 23.80 -7.49
N ASN A 274 -1.68 23.85 -6.34
CA ASN A 274 -0.28 24.29 -6.27
C ASN A 274 0.60 23.34 -7.10
N THR A 275 0.37 22.03 -6.98
CA THR A 275 1.11 21.00 -7.72
C THR A 275 0.92 21.13 -9.23
N LYS A 276 -0.31 21.36 -9.69
CA LYS A 276 -0.58 21.62 -11.11
C LYS A 276 0.08 22.92 -11.57
N SER A 277 -0.08 23.99 -10.80
CA SER A 277 0.50 25.30 -11.12
C SER A 277 2.02 25.20 -11.24
N LEU A 278 2.68 24.43 -10.37
CA LEU A 278 4.13 24.22 -10.41
C LEU A 278 4.60 23.66 -11.75
N LEU A 279 3.90 22.67 -12.31
CA LEU A 279 4.24 22.11 -13.62
C LEU A 279 4.18 23.17 -14.74
N PHE A 280 3.19 24.05 -14.68
CA PHE A 280 3.02 25.14 -15.67
C PHE A 280 4.02 26.27 -15.50
N GLN A 281 4.61 26.44 -14.31
CA GLN A 281 5.64 27.44 -14.04
C GLN A 281 7.03 27.03 -14.54
N LEU A 282 7.27 25.74 -14.80
CA LEU A 282 8.50 25.28 -15.43
C LEU A 282 8.57 25.78 -16.87
N ASN A 283 9.78 26.17 -17.30
CA ASN A 283 10.07 26.43 -18.70
C ASN A 283 9.98 25.12 -19.52
N THR A 284 9.94 25.24 -20.85
CA THR A 284 9.77 24.08 -21.75
C THR A 284 10.79 22.98 -21.52
N ARG A 285 12.08 23.34 -21.38
CA ARG A 285 13.16 22.38 -21.19
C ARG A 285 13.04 21.64 -19.87
N ASP A 286 12.79 22.36 -18.78
CA ASP A 286 12.66 21.76 -17.44
C ASP A 286 11.37 20.95 -17.31
N ARG A 287 10.30 21.32 -18.02
CA ARG A 287 9.08 20.51 -18.08
C ARG A 287 9.29 19.18 -18.79
N GLU A 288 10.14 19.13 -19.81
CA GLU A 288 10.52 17.89 -20.48
C GLU A 288 11.43 17.01 -19.62
N LEU A 289 12.41 17.62 -18.92
CA LEU A 289 13.36 16.91 -18.07
C LEU A 289 12.75 16.43 -16.75
N PHE A 290 11.89 17.25 -16.15
CA PHE A 290 11.26 17.00 -14.85
C PHE A 290 9.75 16.87 -15.00
N ASP A 291 9.28 16.11 -15.99
CA ASP A 291 7.84 15.86 -16.13
C ASP A 291 7.32 15.09 -14.90
N PHE A 292 6.21 15.57 -14.36
CA PHE A 292 5.45 14.89 -13.32
C PHE A 292 3.94 14.95 -13.57
N ASN A 293 3.53 15.17 -14.81
CA ASN A 293 2.13 15.17 -15.21
C ASN A 293 1.52 13.76 -15.11
N ILE A 294 0.80 13.47 -14.02
CA ILE A 294 0.24 12.13 -13.82
C ILE A 294 -0.80 11.75 -14.87
N ALA A 295 -1.47 12.73 -15.50
CA ALA A 295 -2.45 12.50 -16.55
C ALA A 295 -1.84 11.96 -17.85
N SER A 296 -0.52 12.07 -18.05
CA SER A 296 0.17 11.52 -19.22
C SER A 296 0.42 10.01 -19.12
N ILE A 297 0.24 9.40 -17.94
CA ILE A 297 0.54 7.99 -17.74
C ILE A 297 -0.54 7.11 -18.39
N HIS A 298 -0.09 6.22 -19.29
CA HIS A 298 -0.89 5.10 -19.76
C HIS A 298 -0.77 3.90 -18.81
N TRP A 299 -1.69 3.81 -17.84
CA TRP A 299 -1.65 2.82 -16.76
C TRP A 299 -1.54 1.36 -17.23
N MET A 300 -2.22 0.99 -18.31
CA MET A 300 -2.18 -0.39 -18.84
C MET A 300 -0.76 -0.79 -19.27
N ASN A 301 -0.07 0.12 -19.97
CA ASN A 301 1.32 -0.08 -20.35
C ASN A 301 2.19 -0.16 -19.09
N TYR A 302 2.01 0.76 -18.14
CA TYR A 302 2.75 0.75 -16.89
C TYR A 302 2.57 -0.56 -16.09
N PHE A 303 1.35 -1.09 -15.96
CA PHE A 303 1.09 -2.33 -15.23
C PHE A 303 1.72 -3.56 -15.89
N SER A 304 1.75 -3.61 -17.22
CA SER A 304 2.42 -4.69 -17.95
C SER A 304 3.88 -4.86 -17.55
N VAL A 305 4.50 -3.75 -17.17
CA VAL A 305 5.90 -3.76 -16.80
C VAL A 305 6.15 -3.67 -15.31
N LEU A 306 5.18 -3.16 -14.53
CA LEU A 306 5.08 -3.41 -13.11
C LEU A 306 5.06 -4.92 -12.80
N TYR A 307 4.34 -5.73 -13.58
CA TYR A 307 4.39 -7.19 -13.44
C TYR A 307 5.82 -7.73 -13.53
N ARG A 308 6.61 -7.24 -14.50
CA ARG A 308 8.03 -7.61 -14.64
C ARG A 308 8.86 -7.13 -13.45
N CYS A 309 8.57 -5.93 -12.93
CA CYS A 309 9.15 -5.42 -11.69
C CYS A 309 8.98 -6.42 -10.55
N VAL A 310 7.72 -6.79 -10.27
CA VAL A 310 7.34 -7.65 -9.15
C VAL A 310 8.05 -9.01 -9.26
N ASN A 311 8.20 -9.54 -10.48
CA ASN A 311 8.98 -10.76 -10.76
C ASN A 311 10.49 -10.61 -10.46
N LYS A 312 11.06 -9.42 -10.67
CA LYS A 312 12.51 -9.15 -10.58
C LYS A 312 12.97 -8.53 -9.25
N VAL A 313 12.09 -7.91 -8.46
CA VAL A 313 12.41 -7.12 -7.24
C VAL A 313 13.07 -7.93 -6.10
N LYS A 314 13.07 -9.26 -6.16
CA LYS A 314 13.81 -10.10 -5.21
C LYS A 314 15.20 -10.52 -5.69
N CYS A 315 15.57 -10.17 -6.93
CA CYS A 315 16.86 -10.52 -7.52
C CYS A 315 17.95 -9.52 -7.11
N ASN A 316 18.27 -9.47 -5.81
CA ASN A 316 19.67 -9.30 -5.45
C ASN A 316 20.39 -10.58 -5.95
N ASN A 317 21.19 -10.43 -7.00
CA ASN A 317 22.23 -11.34 -7.50
C ASN A 317 21.93 -12.35 -8.62
N ASN A 318 20.76 -12.40 -9.27
CA ASN A 318 20.65 -13.12 -10.56
C ASN A 318 19.48 -12.60 -11.39
N ASN A 319 19.78 -11.77 -12.40
CA ASN A 319 18.90 -11.32 -13.49
C ASN A 319 18.45 -12.48 -14.40
N LYS A 320 18.12 -13.65 -13.83
CA LYS A 320 17.71 -14.82 -14.61
C LYS A 320 16.21 -14.76 -14.79
N ASP A 321 15.79 -14.44 -16.00
CA ASP A 321 14.40 -14.60 -16.42
C ASP A 321 13.99 -16.06 -16.17
N TYR A 322 12.84 -16.26 -15.53
CA TYR A 322 12.32 -17.59 -15.23
C TYR A 322 11.20 -17.93 -16.22
N PRO A 323 11.44 -18.81 -17.20
CA PRO A 323 10.49 -19.09 -18.27
C PRO A 323 9.16 -19.61 -17.74
N LYS A 324 8.05 -19.16 -18.34
CA LYS A 324 6.68 -19.60 -17.99
C LYS A 324 6.52 -21.11 -18.09
N GLU A 325 7.26 -21.78 -18.97
CA GLU A 325 7.23 -23.24 -19.13
C GLU A 325 7.75 -23.98 -17.89
N LEU A 326 8.82 -23.49 -17.25
CA LEU A 326 9.32 -24.07 -16.01
C LEU A 326 8.30 -23.89 -14.87
N TYR A 327 7.65 -22.74 -14.82
CA TYR A 327 6.54 -22.49 -13.91
C TYR A 327 5.39 -23.48 -14.14
N ARG A 328 4.96 -23.68 -15.39
CA ARG A 328 3.91 -24.64 -15.75
C ARG A 328 4.27 -26.08 -15.36
N ARG A 329 5.52 -26.50 -15.58
CA ARG A 329 6.03 -27.81 -15.15
C ARG A 329 5.94 -27.98 -13.64
N LYS A 330 6.34 -26.98 -12.87
CA LYS A 330 6.24 -26.98 -11.40
C LYS A 330 4.78 -27.05 -10.95
N MET A 331 3.90 -26.25 -11.57
CA MET A 331 2.49 -26.17 -11.19
C MET A 331 1.65 -27.36 -11.64
N ARG A 332 2.09 -28.16 -12.63
CA ARG A 332 1.38 -29.37 -13.09
C ARG A 332 0.97 -30.32 -11.96
N TYR A 333 1.79 -30.42 -10.91
CA TYR A 333 1.52 -31.27 -9.75
C TYR A 333 0.75 -30.56 -8.63
N ILE A 334 0.87 -29.24 -8.54
CA ILE A 334 0.26 -28.43 -7.48
C ILE A 334 -1.17 -28.03 -7.84
N GLU A 335 -1.43 -27.76 -9.11
CA GLU A 335 -2.73 -27.28 -9.61
C GLU A 335 -3.89 -28.27 -9.40
N PRO A 336 -3.73 -29.59 -9.61
CA PRO A 336 -4.79 -30.55 -9.27
C PRO A 336 -5.10 -30.57 -7.78
N VAL A 337 -4.08 -30.46 -6.92
CA VAL A 337 -4.24 -30.39 -5.46
C VAL A 337 -4.98 -29.11 -5.07
N ASP A 338 -4.60 -27.98 -5.65
CA ASP A 338 -5.31 -26.71 -5.44
C ASP A 338 -6.77 -26.79 -5.86
N LYS A 339 -7.04 -27.31 -7.06
CA LYS A 339 -8.40 -27.53 -7.55
C LYS A 339 -9.18 -28.45 -6.61
N ALA A 340 -8.60 -29.55 -6.15
CA ALA A 340 -9.24 -30.45 -5.19
C ALA A 340 -9.57 -29.74 -3.86
N ILE A 341 -8.66 -28.92 -3.33
CA ILE A 341 -8.89 -28.11 -2.12
C ILE A 341 -10.04 -27.12 -2.35
N ILE A 342 -10.03 -26.39 -3.46
CA ILE A 342 -11.07 -25.42 -3.80
C ILE A 342 -12.43 -26.11 -3.98
N TRP A 343 -12.49 -27.23 -4.70
CA TRP A 343 -13.72 -27.99 -4.90
C TRP A 343 -14.25 -28.59 -3.61
N THR A 344 -13.36 -29.11 -2.75
CA THR A 344 -13.73 -29.61 -1.42
C THR A 344 -14.30 -28.48 -0.57
N PHE A 345 -13.66 -27.31 -0.57
CA PHE A 345 -14.14 -26.14 0.15
C PHE A 345 -15.51 -25.67 -0.36
N ARG A 346 -15.69 -25.58 -1.68
CA ARG A 346 -16.99 -25.26 -2.30
C ARG A 346 -18.06 -26.27 -1.92
N PHE A 347 -17.74 -27.56 -1.96
CA PHE A 347 -18.65 -28.64 -1.57
C PHE A 347 -19.06 -28.51 -0.11
N VAL A 348 -18.11 -28.31 0.81
CA VAL A 348 -18.40 -28.11 2.24
C VAL A 348 -19.27 -26.87 2.46
N LEU A 349 -19.00 -25.76 1.77
CA LEU A 349 -19.82 -24.56 1.86
C LEU A 349 -21.27 -24.80 1.39
N VAL A 350 -21.45 -25.48 0.25
CA VAL A 350 -22.78 -25.83 -0.26
C VAL A 350 -23.51 -26.75 0.72
N TYR A 351 -22.84 -27.79 1.22
CA TYR A 351 -23.40 -28.72 2.19
C TYR A 351 -23.84 -28.03 3.49
N LEU A 352 -22.99 -27.16 4.07
CA LEU A 352 -23.32 -26.39 5.26
C LEU A 352 -24.48 -25.42 5.00
N SER A 353 -24.51 -24.77 3.85
CA SER A 353 -25.60 -23.86 3.45
C SER A 353 -26.93 -24.61 3.34
N CYS A 354 -26.93 -25.79 2.72
CA CYS A 354 -28.11 -26.66 2.66
C CYS A 354 -28.57 -27.09 4.06
N LYS A 355 -27.66 -27.48 4.96
CA LYS A 355 -28.01 -27.83 6.34
C LYS A 355 -28.63 -26.67 7.11
N ILE A 356 -28.08 -25.47 6.98
CA ILE A 356 -28.63 -24.26 7.60
C ILE A 356 -30.02 -23.97 7.02
N LEU A 357 -30.19 -24.03 5.71
CA LEU A 357 -31.49 -23.83 5.05
C LEU A 357 -32.53 -24.84 5.55
N CYS A 358 -32.18 -26.13 5.63
CA CYS A 358 -33.07 -27.15 6.18
C CYS A 358 -33.44 -26.87 7.65
N ALA A 359 -32.49 -26.43 8.48
CA ALA A 359 -32.76 -26.08 9.87
C ALA A 359 -33.69 -24.87 9.99
N VAL A 360 -33.48 -23.83 9.19
CA VAL A 360 -34.34 -22.64 9.14
C VAL A 360 -35.74 -23.01 8.67
N LEU A 361 -35.86 -23.79 7.60
CA LEU A 361 -37.15 -24.29 7.11
C LEU A 361 -37.88 -25.10 8.18
N HIS A 362 -37.16 -25.96 8.93
CA HIS A 362 -37.75 -26.73 10.01
C HIS A 362 -38.31 -25.84 11.13
N VAL A 363 -37.56 -24.80 11.54
CA VAL A 363 -38.02 -23.82 12.54
C VAL A 363 -39.23 -23.02 12.02
N VAL A 364 -39.21 -22.58 10.76
CA VAL A 364 -40.33 -21.84 10.16
C VAL A 364 -41.57 -22.72 10.09
N ILE A 365 -41.45 -23.99 9.67
CA ILE A 365 -42.56 -24.95 9.63
C ILE A 365 -43.13 -25.15 11.04
N LEU A 366 -42.29 -25.37 12.05
CA LEU A 366 -42.72 -25.49 13.44
C LEU A 366 -43.45 -24.23 13.92
N HIS A 367 -42.97 -23.04 13.54
CA HIS A 367 -43.59 -21.78 13.94
C HIS A 367 -44.95 -21.55 13.28
N VAL A 368 -45.10 -21.91 11.99
CA VAL A 368 -46.37 -21.86 11.25
C VAL A 368 -47.38 -22.84 11.86
N ILE A 369 -46.95 -24.07 12.17
CA ILE A 369 -47.81 -25.05 12.84
C ILE A 369 -48.29 -24.50 14.20
N TRP A 370 -47.42 -23.86 14.97
CA TRP A 370 -47.76 -23.29 16.28
C TRP A 370 -48.69 -22.06 16.24
N TYR A 371 -48.82 -21.39 15.08
CA TYR A 371 -49.73 -20.25 14.89
C TYR A 371 -51.10 -20.66 14.30
N VAL A 372 -51.17 -21.84 13.68
CA VAL A 372 -52.38 -22.37 13.03
C VAL A 372 -53.19 -23.26 14.00
N TRP A 373 -52.56 -23.70 15.08
CA TRP A 373 -53.19 -24.39 16.22
C TRP A 373 -53.29 -23.44 17.40
#